data_AF-A0A925X428-F1
#
_entry.id   AF-A0A925X428-F1
#
_cell.length_a   1.000
_cell.length_b   1.000
_cell.length_c   1.000
_cell.angle_alpha   90.00
_cell.angle_beta   90.00
_cell.angle_gamma   90.00
#
_symmetry.space_group_name_H-M   'P 1'
#
loop_
_entity.id
_entity.type
_entity.pdbx_description
1 polymer ?
#
loop_
_entity_poly.entity_id
_entity_poly.type
_entity_poly.pdbx_seq_one_letter_code
_entity_poly.pdbx_strand_id
1 'polypeptide(L)'
;SGSPRATIQSAINTARAGGAWNGFGLTTLAAQSNPKHNTTLAVLEASEYRTIYGAGATFSNQSLGANAVLVKYTYYGDTDFSGVVDFDDYSRIDAGFNNNRTGWLNGDLDGNGIVDFDDYSLIDQAFNTQGPALLAQPPGSRGMRNVKRV
;
A
#
# COMPACT_ATOMS: atom_id res chain seq x y z
N SER A 1 -0.74 22.92 -9.16
CA SER A 1 0.39 22.21 -8.55
C SER A 1 0.26 20.72 -8.84
N GLY A 2 1.31 20.08 -9.34
CA GLY A 2 1.32 18.63 -9.62
C GLY A 2 1.33 17.79 -8.34
N SER A 3 1.00 16.50 -8.46
CA SER A 3 1.06 15.53 -7.37
C SER A 3 2.50 15.34 -6.86
N PRO A 4 2.75 15.32 -5.53
CA PRO A 4 4.08 15.06 -4.97
C PRO A 4 4.47 13.58 -4.95
N ARG A 5 3.69 12.68 -5.57
CA ARG A 5 3.88 11.21 -5.50
C ARG A 5 5.31 10.79 -5.83
N ALA A 6 5.86 11.26 -6.95
CA ALA A 6 7.19 10.83 -7.40
C ALA A 6 8.29 11.19 -6.39
N THR A 7 8.21 12.37 -5.78
CA THR A 7 9.14 12.80 -4.72
C THR A 7 9.00 11.92 -3.47
N ILE A 8 7.77 11.60 -3.08
CA ILE A 8 7.50 10.74 -1.91
C ILE A 8 7.99 9.31 -2.17
N GLN A 9 7.69 8.74 -3.34
CA GLN A 9 8.15 7.40 -3.74
C GLN A 9 9.68 7.34 -3.76
N SER A 10 10.34 8.33 -4.35
CA SER A 10 11.82 8.38 -4.38
C SER A 10 12.43 8.46 -2.98
N ALA A 11 11.83 9.23 -2.07
CA ALA A 11 12.27 9.31 -0.68
C ALA A 11 12.05 7.99 0.08
N ILE A 12 10.99 7.23 -0.23
CA ILE A 12 10.75 5.90 0.32
C ILE A 12 11.74 4.87 -0.26
N ASN A 13 11.94 4.84 -1.58
CA ASN A 13 12.86 3.90 -2.22
C ASN A 13 14.29 4.07 -1.71
N THR A 14 14.74 5.32 -1.55
CA THR A 14 16.06 5.63 -0.99
C THR A 14 16.17 5.15 0.45
N ALA A 15 15.13 5.35 1.28
CA ALA A 15 15.13 4.89 2.67
C ALA A 15 15.06 3.35 2.77
N ARG A 16 14.25 2.72 1.90
CA ARG A 16 14.05 1.27 1.83
C ARG A 16 15.35 0.53 1.60
N ALA A 17 16.26 1.05 0.77
CA ALA A 17 17.60 0.49 0.54
C ALA A 17 17.60 -1.05 0.34
N GLY A 18 16.77 -1.54 -0.59
CA GLY A 18 16.62 -2.98 -0.86
C GLY A 18 15.90 -3.78 0.24
N GLY A 19 15.19 -3.11 1.14
CA GLY A 19 14.49 -3.71 2.28
C GLY A 19 15.22 -3.59 3.62
N ALA A 20 16.45 -3.07 3.63
CA ALA A 20 17.23 -2.85 4.85
C ALA A 20 16.74 -1.67 5.69
N TRP A 21 15.99 -0.74 5.10
CA TRP A 21 15.41 0.44 5.78
C TRP A 21 16.42 1.32 6.54
N ASN A 22 17.67 1.35 6.07
CA ASN A 22 18.76 2.11 6.66
C ASN A 22 19.25 3.27 5.78
N GLY A 23 18.55 3.55 4.67
CA GLY A 23 18.84 4.67 3.80
C GLY A 23 18.24 6.00 4.31
N PHE A 24 18.54 7.07 3.58
CA PHE A 24 18.01 8.42 3.87
C PHE A 24 16.64 8.63 3.21
N GLY A 25 15.80 9.50 3.78
CA GLY A 25 14.51 9.88 3.21
C GLY A 25 13.34 9.62 4.16
N LEU A 26 12.22 9.17 3.61
CA LEU A 26 11.04 8.81 4.38
C LEU A 26 11.21 7.39 4.92
N THR A 27 11.73 7.30 6.15
CA THR A 27 12.09 6.02 6.79
C THR A 27 11.01 5.49 7.72
N THR A 28 11.16 4.22 8.12
CA THR A 28 10.35 3.56 9.14
C THR A 28 11.21 2.61 9.98
N LEU A 29 11.36 2.93 11.26
CA LEU A 29 12.04 2.04 12.21
C LEU A 29 11.28 0.72 12.42
N ALA A 30 9.96 0.73 12.24
CA ALA A 30 9.14 -0.47 12.38
C ALA A 30 9.46 -1.48 11.28
N ALA A 31 9.64 -1.06 10.03
CA ALA A 31 10.07 -1.99 8.97
C ALA A 31 11.53 -2.42 9.14
N GLN A 32 12.41 -1.49 9.54
CA GLN A 32 13.83 -1.79 9.79
C GLN A 32 14.03 -2.86 10.87
N SER A 33 13.25 -2.79 11.95
CA SER A 33 13.36 -3.70 13.08
C SER A 33 12.50 -4.96 12.95
N ASN A 34 11.70 -5.09 11.88
CA ASN A 34 10.85 -6.24 11.67
C ASN A 34 11.70 -7.43 11.17
N PRO A 35 11.90 -8.49 11.97
CA PRO A 35 12.77 -9.62 11.59
C PRO A 35 12.24 -10.42 10.39
N LYS A 36 10.96 -10.25 10.02
CA LYS A 36 10.36 -10.89 8.85
C LYS A 36 10.62 -10.10 7.56
N HIS A 37 11.06 -8.84 7.66
CA HIS A 37 11.26 -7.93 6.52
C HIS A 37 10.06 -7.86 5.55
N ASN A 38 8.85 -8.07 6.06
CA ASN A 38 7.64 -8.21 5.26
C ASN A 38 6.73 -6.97 5.25
N THR A 39 7.21 -5.85 5.81
CA THR A 39 6.46 -4.58 5.91
C THR A 39 7.25 -3.43 5.32
N THR A 40 6.55 -2.38 4.90
CA THR A 40 7.09 -1.26 4.14
C THR A 40 6.34 0.05 4.43
N LEU A 41 6.80 1.16 3.83
CA LEU A 41 5.93 2.30 3.54
C LEU A 41 5.48 2.20 2.09
N ALA A 42 4.17 2.34 1.88
CA ALA A 42 3.53 2.28 0.59
C ALA A 42 2.86 3.60 0.24
N VAL A 43 2.68 3.86 -1.06
CA VAL A 43 2.15 5.13 -1.57
C VAL A 43 0.96 4.90 -2.49
N LEU A 44 -0.15 5.60 -2.22
CA LEU A 44 -1.27 5.74 -3.15
C LEU A 44 -1.59 7.22 -3.35
N GLU A 45 -2.01 7.60 -4.55
CA GLU A 45 -2.74 8.84 -4.75
C GLU A 45 -4.18 8.72 -4.25
N ALA A 46 -4.76 9.84 -3.85
CA ALA A 46 -6.17 9.88 -3.47
C ALA A 46 -7.10 9.42 -4.60
N SER A 47 -6.72 9.64 -5.86
CA SER A 47 -7.44 9.16 -7.05
C SER A 47 -7.49 7.62 -7.08
N GLU A 48 -6.34 6.96 -6.87
CA GLU A 48 -6.21 5.50 -6.79
C GLU A 48 -7.00 4.92 -5.61
N TYR A 49 -6.82 5.47 -4.42
CA TYR A 49 -7.52 4.99 -3.22
C TYR A 49 -9.05 5.07 -3.38
N ARG A 50 -9.55 6.10 -4.08
CA ARG A 50 -10.98 6.26 -4.39
C ARG A 50 -11.50 5.27 -5.43
N THR A 51 -10.66 4.65 -6.27
CA THR A 51 -11.13 3.60 -7.18
C THR A 51 -11.53 2.34 -6.42
N ILE A 52 -10.91 2.12 -5.25
CA ILE A 52 -11.19 1.00 -4.35
C ILE A 52 -12.34 1.34 -3.39
N TYR A 53 -12.22 2.44 -2.66
CA TYR A 53 -13.13 2.75 -1.53
C TYR A 53 -14.23 3.77 -1.87
N GLY A 54 -14.27 4.25 -3.10
CA GLY A 54 -15.26 5.21 -3.60
C GLY A 54 -14.89 6.68 -3.37
N ALA A 55 -15.63 7.58 -4.04
CA ALA A 55 -15.30 9.02 -4.08
C ALA A 55 -15.26 9.72 -2.71
N GLY A 56 -16.07 9.24 -1.76
CA GLY A 56 -16.16 9.76 -0.39
C GLY A 56 -15.17 9.14 0.60
N ALA A 57 -14.20 8.35 0.12
CA ALA A 57 -13.21 7.70 0.97
C ALA A 57 -12.41 8.72 1.80
N THR A 58 -12.20 8.37 3.06
CA THR A 58 -11.35 9.10 4.00
C THR A 58 -10.10 8.28 4.30
N PHE A 59 -9.02 8.95 4.65
CA PHE A 59 -7.77 8.33 5.07
C PHE A 59 -7.38 8.90 6.42
N SER A 60 -7.15 8.05 7.42
CA SER A 60 -6.89 8.47 8.81
C SER A 60 -7.94 9.45 9.35
N ASN A 61 -9.22 9.20 9.03
CA ASN A 61 -10.37 10.06 9.36
C ASN A 61 -10.31 11.48 8.76
N GLN A 62 -9.50 11.69 7.72
CA GLN A 62 -9.40 12.96 6.99
C GLN A 62 -10.01 12.84 5.60
N SER A 63 -10.68 13.90 5.15
CA SER A 63 -11.10 14.03 3.75
C SER A 63 -9.89 14.19 2.84
N LEU A 64 -9.90 13.54 1.68
CA LEU A 64 -8.79 13.59 0.75
C LEU A 64 -8.93 14.77 -0.22
N GLY A 65 -7.87 15.57 -0.37
CA GLY A 65 -7.75 16.48 -1.50
C GLY A 65 -7.66 15.72 -2.83
N ALA A 66 -7.88 16.40 -3.95
CA ALA A 66 -7.77 15.77 -5.28
C ALA A 66 -6.36 15.23 -5.57
N ASN A 67 -5.32 15.96 -5.12
CA ASN A 67 -3.91 15.65 -5.35
C ASN A 67 -3.21 15.15 -4.07
N ALA A 68 -3.97 14.65 -3.10
CA ALA A 68 -3.38 14.13 -1.86
C ALA A 68 -2.62 12.83 -2.16
N VAL A 69 -1.47 12.67 -1.52
CA VAL A 69 -0.68 11.44 -1.54
C VAL A 69 -0.77 10.80 -0.17
N LEU A 70 -1.16 9.54 -0.15
CA LEU A 70 -1.34 8.72 1.03
C LEU A 70 -0.08 7.89 1.21
N VAL A 71 0.48 7.92 2.41
CA VAL A 71 1.59 7.06 2.79
C VAL A 71 1.12 6.20 3.95
N LYS A 72 1.29 4.89 3.84
CA LYS A 72 0.87 3.95 4.88
C LYS A 72 1.98 2.95 5.20
N TYR A 73 2.17 2.69 6.48
CA TYR A 73 2.92 1.51 6.92
C TYR A 73 2.03 0.27 6.76
N THR A 74 2.45 -0.67 5.92
CA THR A 74 1.68 -1.87 5.62
C THR A 74 2.58 -3.05 5.21
N TYR A 75 1.99 -4.21 4.89
CA TYR A 75 2.68 -5.35 4.32
C TYR A 75 3.10 -5.10 2.88
N TYR A 76 4.21 -5.71 2.44
CA TYR A 76 4.48 -5.79 1.01
C TYR A 76 3.31 -6.51 0.34
N GLY A 77 2.71 -5.88 -0.66
CA GLY A 77 1.58 -6.44 -1.38
C GLY A 77 0.20 -6.11 -0.82
N ASP A 78 0.04 -5.36 0.28
CA ASP A 78 -1.27 -4.77 0.64
C ASP A 78 -1.53 -3.57 -0.28
N THR A 79 -1.93 -3.86 -1.51
CA THR A 79 -2.04 -2.92 -2.63
C THR A 79 -3.18 -1.90 -2.43
N ASP A 80 -4.12 -2.23 -1.56
CA ASP A 80 -5.31 -1.42 -1.30
C ASP A 80 -5.41 -0.87 0.12
N PHE A 81 -4.38 -1.04 0.95
CA PHE A 81 -4.33 -0.53 2.32
C PHE A 81 -5.39 -1.13 3.26
N SER A 82 -5.91 -2.32 2.95
CA SER A 82 -6.82 -3.08 3.82
C SER A 82 -6.17 -3.52 5.13
N GLY A 83 -4.84 -3.60 5.17
CA GLY A 83 -4.05 -4.06 6.31
C GLY A 83 -3.72 -5.55 6.30
N VAL A 84 -4.15 -6.28 5.27
CA VAL A 84 -3.85 -7.70 5.03
C VAL A 84 -3.34 -7.86 3.61
N VAL A 85 -2.62 -8.95 3.35
CA VAL A 85 -2.33 -9.41 1.98
C VAL A 85 -3.27 -10.56 1.67
N ASP A 86 -4.10 -10.42 0.64
CA ASP A 86 -5.05 -11.47 0.25
C ASP A 86 -5.20 -11.63 -1.27
N PHE A 87 -6.25 -12.33 -1.70
CA PHE A 87 -6.48 -12.62 -3.11
C PHE A 87 -6.68 -11.36 -3.97
N ASP A 88 -7.30 -10.31 -3.42
CA ASP A 88 -7.56 -9.09 -4.18
C ASP A 88 -6.24 -8.38 -4.53
N ASP A 89 -5.23 -8.50 -3.67
CA ASP A 89 -3.88 -8.00 -3.93
C ASP A 89 -3.17 -8.77 -5.04
N TYR A 90 -3.22 -10.10 -5.00
CA TYR A 90 -2.69 -10.94 -6.08
C TYR A 90 -3.36 -10.63 -7.41
N SER A 91 -4.67 -10.44 -7.42
CA SER A 91 -5.38 -10.07 -8.65
C SER A 91 -4.91 -8.72 -9.21
N ARG A 92 -4.46 -7.78 -8.37
CA ARG A 92 -3.98 -6.47 -8.82
C ARG A 92 -2.56 -6.52 -9.35
N ILE A 93 -1.65 -7.25 -8.71
CA ILE A 93 -0.29 -7.45 -9.24
C ILE A 93 -0.33 -8.20 -10.59
N ASP A 94 -1.16 -9.24 -10.72
CA ASP A 94 -1.35 -9.96 -11.97
C ASP A 94 -1.90 -9.04 -13.07
N ALA A 95 -2.87 -8.19 -12.74
CA ALA A 95 -3.40 -7.22 -13.68
C ALA A 95 -2.34 -6.15 -14.04
N GLY A 96 -1.51 -5.74 -13.09
CA GLY A 96 -0.42 -4.80 -13.30
C GLY A 96 0.63 -5.34 -14.25
N PHE A 97 1.12 -6.55 -13.98
CA PHE A 97 2.07 -7.28 -14.81
C PHE A 97 1.54 -7.45 -16.24
N ASN A 98 0.34 -8.02 -16.40
CA ASN A 98 -0.24 -8.34 -17.72
C ASN A 98 -0.56 -7.10 -18.57
N ASN A 99 -0.68 -5.93 -17.95
CA ASN A 99 -1.00 -4.68 -18.64
C ASN A 99 0.14 -3.66 -18.61
N ASN A 100 1.35 -4.07 -18.19
CA ASN A 100 2.53 -3.21 -18.06
C ASN A 100 2.23 -1.91 -17.28
N ARG A 101 1.47 -2.01 -16.20
CA ARG A 101 1.18 -0.88 -15.29
C ARG A 101 2.26 -0.81 -14.22
N THR A 102 2.32 0.32 -13.53
CA THR A 102 3.32 0.60 -12.49
C THR A 102 2.67 1.20 -11.26
N GLY A 103 3.45 1.38 -10.19
CA GLY A 103 2.98 1.91 -8.92
C GLY A 103 2.26 0.89 -8.03
N TRP A 104 2.21 1.21 -6.73
CA TRP A 104 1.77 0.31 -5.66
C TRP A 104 0.43 -0.39 -5.91
N LEU A 105 -0.60 0.34 -6.34
CA LEU A 105 -1.92 -0.24 -6.60
C LEU A 105 -1.89 -1.37 -7.64
N ASN A 106 -0.91 -1.33 -8.55
CA ASN A 106 -0.73 -2.31 -9.62
C ASN A 106 0.34 -3.35 -9.28
N GLY A 107 0.90 -3.34 -8.07
CA GLY A 107 1.86 -4.35 -7.62
C GLY A 107 3.33 -4.08 -7.91
N ASP A 108 3.73 -2.82 -8.15
CA ASP A 108 5.14 -2.37 -8.14
C ASP A 108 5.50 -2.06 -6.68
N LEU A 109 5.95 -3.09 -5.97
CA LEU A 109 6.08 -3.15 -4.51
C LEU A 109 7.47 -2.74 -4.03
N ASP A 110 8.48 -2.82 -4.88
CA ASP A 110 9.80 -2.26 -4.61
C ASP A 110 9.94 -0.79 -5.07
N GLY A 111 8.97 -0.30 -5.87
CA GLY A 111 8.83 1.07 -6.34
C GLY A 111 9.75 1.42 -7.50
N ASN A 112 10.31 0.44 -8.21
CA ASN A 112 11.30 0.65 -9.27
C ASN A 112 10.69 1.05 -10.63
N GLY A 113 9.36 1.04 -10.75
CA GLY A 113 8.65 1.43 -11.97
C GLY A 113 8.39 0.30 -12.96
N ILE A 114 8.60 -0.96 -12.56
CA ILE A 114 8.16 -2.16 -13.28
C ILE A 114 7.46 -3.09 -12.28
N VAL A 115 6.52 -3.90 -12.78
CA VAL A 115 5.97 -5.04 -12.02
C VAL A 115 6.66 -6.28 -12.57
N ASP A 116 7.45 -6.96 -11.74
CA ASP A 116 8.19 -8.16 -12.14
C ASP A 116 8.34 -9.20 -11.03
N PHE A 117 9.24 -10.15 -11.21
CA PHE A 117 9.47 -11.27 -10.29
C PHE A 117 9.91 -10.81 -8.89
N ASP A 118 10.61 -9.69 -8.78
CA ASP A 118 11.05 -9.18 -7.47
C ASP A 118 9.85 -8.72 -6.63
N ASP A 119 8.81 -8.17 -7.27
CA ASP A 119 7.56 -7.81 -6.60
C ASP A 119 6.77 -9.04 -6.15
N TYR A 120 6.68 -10.08 -6.99
CA TYR A 120 6.06 -11.34 -6.59
C TYR A 120 6.76 -11.96 -5.37
N SER A 121 8.08 -11.90 -5.33
CA SER A 121 8.85 -12.37 -4.16
C SER A 121 8.49 -11.62 -2.88
N LEU A 122 8.24 -10.31 -2.96
CA LEU A 122 7.85 -9.48 -1.83
C LEU A 122 6.44 -9.80 -1.30
N ILE A 123 5.44 -9.93 -2.20
CA ILE A 123 4.07 -10.28 -1.79
C ILE A 123 3.99 -11.72 -1.28
N ASP A 124 4.70 -12.68 -1.88
CA ASP A 124 4.72 -14.07 -1.43
C ASP A 124 5.34 -14.20 -0.02
N GLN A 125 6.44 -13.49 0.22
CA GLN A 125 7.04 -13.44 1.56
C GLN A 125 6.05 -12.86 2.57
N ALA A 126 5.39 -11.76 2.23
CA ALA A 126 4.44 -11.11 3.11
C ALA A 126 3.21 -11.97 3.36
N PHE A 127 2.60 -12.55 2.33
CA PHE A 127 1.44 -13.43 2.46
C PHE A 127 1.72 -14.60 3.41
N ASN A 128 2.87 -15.25 3.24
CA ASN A 128 3.25 -16.43 4.05
C ASN A 128 3.64 -16.08 5.50
N THR A 129 3.99 -14.82 5.79
CA THR A 129 4.55 -14.44 7.09
C THR A 129 3.81 -13.29 7.77
N GLN A 130 2.75 -12.76 7.18
CA GLN A 130 1.95 -11.68 7.76
C GLN A 130 1.39 -12.11 9.12
N GLY A 131 1.16 -11.12 9.96
CA GLY A 131 0.52 -11.30 11.26
C GLY A 131 -0.98 -11.00 11.16
N PRO A 132 -1.59 -10.61 12.28
CA PRO A 132 -2.89 -9.96 12.27
C PRO A 132 -2.88 -8.74 11.34
N ALA A 133 -4.07 -8.34 10.87
CA ALA A 133 -4.23 -7.14 10.07
C ALA A 133 -3.51 -5.94 10.71
N LEU A 134 -2.59 -5.32 9.97
CA LEU A 134 -2.05 -4.01 10.33
C LEU A 134 -3.18 -3.01 10.24
N LEU A 135 -3.14 -1.93 11.04
CA LEU A 135 -4.25 -0.97 11.20
C LEU A 135 -5.01 -0.72 9.89
N ALA A 136 -6.10 -1.47 9.72
CA ALA A 136 -6.99 -1.32 8.58
C ALA A 136 -7.59 0.08 8.69
N GLN A 137 -7.56 0.85 7.62
CA GLN A 137 -8.36 2.07 7.62
C GLN A 137 -9.79 1.59 7.37
N PRO A 138 -10.72 1.72 8.32
CA PRO A 138 -12.09 1.36 8.01
C PRO A 138 -12.53 2.30 6.87
N PRO A 139 -13.10 1.78 5.76
CA PRO A 139 -13.82 2.64 4.85
C PRO A 139 -14.85 3.39 5.70
N GLY A 140 -14.83 4.73 5.60
CA GLY A 140 -15.61 5.63 6.43
C GLY A 140 -16.99 5.03 6.70
N SER A 141 -17.32 4.89 7.98
CA SER A 141 -18.48 4.14 8.48
C SER A 141 -19.72 4.43 7.63
N ARG A 142 -20.02 3.51 6.70
CA ARG A 142 -21.35 3.46 6.10
C ARG A 142 -22.26 3.12 7.26
N GLY A 143 -22.98 4.13 7.76
CA GLY A 143 -23.71 4.08 9.02
C GLY A 143 -24.22 2.68 9.30
N MET A 144 -23.68 2.06 10.35
CA MET A 144 -24.12 0.77 10.87
C MET A 144 -25.59 0.90 11.23
N ARG A 145 -26.48 0.74 10.25
CA ARG A 145 -27.84 0.32 10.51
C ARG A 145 -27.71 -1.13 10.90
N ASN A 146 -27.70 -1.36 12.21
CA ASN A 146 -27.98 -2.64 12.83
C ASN A 146 -29.22 -3.25 12.18
N VAL A 147 -29.04 -4.04 11.13
CA VAL A 147 -30.07 -4.96 10.68
C VAL A 147 -29.84 -6.22 11.49
N LYS A 148 -30.42 -6.26 12.69
CA LYS A 148 -30.73 -7.54 13.33
C LYS A 148 -31.58 -8.31 12.32
N ARG A 149 -31.02 -9.39 11.75
CA ARG A 149 -31.87 -10.43 11.19
C ARG A 149 -32.37 -11.27 12.36
N VAL A 150 -33.69 -11.45 12.35
CA VAL A 150 -34.49 -12.27 13.24
C VAL A 150 -34.08 -13.73 13.13
#